data_AF-A0A935T2N2-F1
#
_entry.id   AF-A0A935T2N2-F1
#
_cell.length_a   1.000
_cell.length_b   1.000
_cell.length_c   1.000
_cell.angle_alpha   90.00
_cell.angle_beta   90.00
_cell.angle_gamma   90.00
#
_symmetry.space_group_name_H-M   'P 1'
#
loop_
_entity.id
_entity.type
_entity.pdbx_description
1 polymer ?
#
loop_
_entity_poly.entity_id
_entity_poly.type
_entity_poly.pdbx_seq_one_letter_code
_entity_poly.pdbx_strand_id
1 'polypeptide(L)'
;MTGERPESPAGPAAPETAEKADRGRAARSTPRRFARRAAGIAAALFVVAWLVLGVELEGLINRVEPVDLPEVSERARALHAGSFVADLHADSLLFERDLLRRGRLGHVDLPRLQEGGVALQVLGLPTTVYFGTNIDRTEARGLDLLTAAGLAKRSRTALQSPMERALYHAARAEAFARASEGQLVPILDRADLARLLAARARGEAVVGYLLALEGAHALESDPANLRRAFDAGYRMIGLSHFFDNDYAGSSAGVARSGLTPLGRATLTEMERLGIAADLAHLSPAAVDDVLAVATKPVVVSHTGVRGTCDNARNLSDDQLRRIAARGGVIGLGFWGIAACGTRPADIARSIAHVVRIVGADHAALGSDYDGATTVGFDVRRLASLTQALVDVGLSEAQIRKVLGENARRLLAATLPAPSPSDRISQAPSRAAAEGGVVASTSKRAGSD
;
A
#
# COMPACT_ATOMS: atom_id res chain seq x y z
N MET A 1 -92.13 25.60 -36.93
CA MET A 1 -93.01 24.54 -37.47
C MET A 1 -92.23 23.24 -37.46
N THR A 2 -92.86 22.14 -36.98
CA THR A 2 -92.59 20.71 -37.31
C THR A 2 -91.17 20.14 -37.15
N GLY A 3 -90.95 18.93 -36.62
CA GLY A 3 -91.88 17.87 -36.19
C GLY A 3 -91.09 16.65 -35.66
N GLU A 4 -91.77 15.64 -35.12
CA GLU A 4 -91.20 14.58 -34.28
C GLU A 4 -90.66 13.33 -35.03
N ARG A 5 -89.75 12.59 -34.35
CA ARG A 5 -89.57 11.11 -34.13
C ARG A 5 -90.20 10.07 -35.11
N PRO A 6 -89.84 8.75 -35.09
CA PRO A 6 -89.16 7.94 -34.05
C PRO A 6 -87.95 7.12 -34.63
N GLU A 7 -87.46 5.95 -34.17
CA GLU A 7 -87.83 4.96 -33.12
C GLU A 7 -86.61 4.10 -32.70
N SER A 8 -86.80 3.04 -31.89
CA SER A 8 -85.84 1.96 -31.55
C SER A 8 -86.52 0.57 -31.62
N PRO A 9 -85.78 -0.56 -31.67
CA PRO A 9 -85.95 -1.49 -30.54
C PRO A 9 -84.70 -2.32 -30.11
N ALA A 10 -84.89 -2.98 -28.97
CA ALA A 10 -83.95 -3.78 -28.17
C ALA A 10 -83.35 -5.06 -28.82
N GLY A 11 -82.28 -5.58 -28.22
CA GLY A 11 -81.77 -6.94 -28.44
C GLY A 11 -82.11 -7.92 -27.31
N PRO A 12 -81.67 -9.20 -27.41
CA PRO A 12 -81.21 -9.94 -26.23
C PRO A 12 -79.95 -10.82 -26.48
N ALA A 13 -79.58 -11.69 -25.53
CA ALA A 13 -78.25 -12.28 -25.36
C ALA A 13 -78.14 -13.82 -25.58
N ALA A 14 -76.90 -14.30 -25.86
CA ALA A 14 -76.20 -15.57 -25.51
C ALA A 14 -76.93 -16.95 -25.60
N PRO A 15 -76.26 -18.15 -25.47
CA PRO A 15 -74.83 -18.47 -25.32
C PRO A 15 -74.28 -19.61 -26.26
N GLU A 16 -73.01 -20.00 -26.04
CA GLU A 16 -72.32 -21.29 -26.27
C GLU A 16 -72.58 -22.22 -27.48
N THR A 17 -71.49 -22.67 -28.13
CA THR A 17 -71.16 -24.11 -28.32
C THR A 17 -69.69 -24.29 -28.74
N ALA A 18 -69.17 -25.52 -28.59
CA ALA A 18 -67.74 -25.84 -28.62
C ALA A 18 -67.20 -26.32 -30.00
N GLU A 19 -65.94 -26.77 -29.99
CA GLU A 19 -65.25 -27.60 -30.98
C GLU A 19 -64.43 -26.91 -32.11
N LYS A 20 -63.13 -26.72 -31.84
CA LYS A 20 -62.00 -27.13 -32.71
C LYS A 20 -60.65 -26.84 -32.06
N ALA A 21 -60.00 -27.87 -31.52
CA ALA A 21 -58.64 -27.75 -30.95
C ALA A 21 -57.83 -29.05 -30.98
N ASP A 22 -57.57 -29.62 -32.16
CA ASP A 22 -56.35 -30.43 -32.35
C ASP A 22 -55.79 -30.35 -33.78
N ARG A 23 -54.84 -29.43 -34.00
CA ARG A 23 -53.65 -29.57 -34.86
C ARG A 23 -52.61 -28.53 -34.43
N GLY A 24 -51.64 -28.91 -33.59
CA GLY A 24 -50.63 -27.93 -33.16
C GLY A 24 -49.55 -28.37 -32.16
N ARG A 25 -49.31 -29.66 -31.95
CA ARG A 25 -48.34 -30.14 -30.95
C ARG A 25 -46.89 -30.13 -31.45
N ALA A 26 -46.33 -28.95 -31.71
CA ALA A 26 -44.90 -28.78 -31.99
C ALA A 26 -44.30 -27.46 -31.42
N ALA A 27 -43.18 -27.61 -30.72
CA ALA A 27 -42.14 -26.59 -30.49
C ALA A 27 -42.54 -25.19 -29.94
N ARG A 28 -42.93 -25.09 -28.65
CA ARG A 28 -42.86 -23.83 -27.87
C ARG A 28 -42.27 -24.01 -26.46
N SER A 29 -40.98 -24.34 -26.36
CA SER A 29 -40.25 -24.34 -25.08
C SER A 29 -38.75 -23.98 -25.16
N THR A 30 -38.24 -23.72 -26.37
CA THR A 30 -36.83 -23.45 -26.67
C THR A 30 -36.27 -22.08 -26.23
N PRO A 31 -36.95 -20.92 -26.39
CA PRO A 31 -36.28 -19.62 -26.21
C PRO A 31 -35.85 -19.35 -24.77
N ARG A 32 -36.67 -19.72 -23.76
CA ARG A 32 -36.34 -19.55 -22.34
C ARG A 32 -35.17 -20.44 -21.89
N ARG A 33 -35.02 -21.64 -22.45
CA ARG A 33 -33.88 -22.54 -22.15
C ARG A 33 -32.60 -22.06 -22.81
N PHE A 34 -32.68 -21.54 -24.05
CA PHE A 34 -31.54 -20.95 -24.74
C PHE A 34 -31.07 -19.67 -24.05
N ALA A 35 -31.98 -18.74 -23.72
CA ALA A 35 -31.65 -17.51 -22.99
C ALA A 35 -31.03 -17.77 -21.61
N ARG A 36 -31.54 -18.75 -20.84
CA ARG A 36 -30.93 -19.16 -19.56
C ARG A 36 -29.54 -19.78 -19.73
N ARG A 37 -29.31 -20.57 -20.79
CA ARG A 37 -27.97 -21.12 -21.09
C ARG A 37 -27.00 -20.04 -21.55
N ALA A 38 -27.43 -19.11 -22.41
CA ALA A 38 -26.63 -17.98 -22.84
C ALA A 38 -26.25 -17.06 -21.67
N ALA A 39 -27.19 -16.75 -20.77
CA ALA A 39 -26.93 -16.00 -19.54
C ALA A 39 -25.96 -16.73 -18.59
N GLY A 40 -26.10 -18.06 -18.46
CA GLY A 40 -25.18 -18.89 -17.68
C GLY A 40 -23.76 -18.92 -18.26
N ILE A 41 -23.63 -18.99 -19.59
CA ILE A 41 -22.33 -18.93 -20.28
C ILE A 41 -21.72 -17.53 -20.16
N ALA A 42 -22.51 -16.46 -20.33
CA ALA A 42 -22.04 -15.09 -20.14
C ALA A 42 -21.58 -14.82 -18.70
N ALA A 43 -22.32 -15.33 -17.70
CA ALA A 43 -21.91 -15.25 -16.29
C ALA A 43 -20.64 -16.07 -16.02
N ALA A 44 -20.50 -17.26 -16.60
CA ALA A 44 -19.28 -18.07 -16.47
C ALA A 44 -18.07 -17.40 -17.16
N LEU A 45 -18.25 -16.83 -18.34
CA LEU A 45 -17.20 -16.08 -19.05
C LEU A 45 -16.83 -14.78 -18.30
N PHE A 46 -17.81 -14.09 -17.71
CA PHE A 46 -17.56 -12.95 -16.83
C PHE A 46 -16.75 -13.38 -15.60
N VAL A 47 -17.14 -14.48 -14.92
CA VAL A 47 -16.39 -15.02 -13.77
C VAL A 47 -14.98 -15.46 -14.16
N VAL A 48 -14.78 -16.09 -15.32
CA VAL A 48 -13.45 -16.47 -15.82
C VAL A 48 -12.61 -15.23 -16.16
N ALA A 49 -13.17 -14.26 -16.88
CA ALA A 49 -12.49 -12.99 -17.19
C ALA A 49 -12.15 -12.20 -15.92
N TRP A 50 -13.02 -12.20 -14.92
CA TRP A 50 -12.84 -11.57 -13.61
C TRP A 50 -11.72 -12.25 -12.80
N LEU A 51 -11.70 -13.58 -12.76
CA LEU A 51 -10.64 -14.37 -12.12
C LEU A 51 -9.28 -14.18 -12.80
N VAL A 52 -9.26 -14.05 -14.15
CA VAL A 52 -8.02 -13.78 -14.91
C VAL A 52 -7.56 -12.33 -14.71
N LEU A 53 -8.46 -11.32 -14.79
CA LEU A 53 -8.12 -9.92 -14.52
C LEU A 53 -7.53 -9.74 -13.12
N GLY A 54 -8.07 -10.42 -12.10
CA GLY A 54 -7.59 -10.34 -10.73
C GLY A 54 -6.15 -10.80 -10.51
N VAL A 55 -5.61 -11.64 -11.40
CA VAL A 55 -4.22 -12.13 -11.38
C VAL A 55 -3.31 -11.28 -12.28
N GLU A 56 -3.81 -10.84 -13.44
CA GLU A 56 -3.02 -10.07 -14.42
C GLU A 56 -2.82 -8.60 -14.03
N LEU A 57 -3.76 -7.98 -13.30
CA LEU A 57 -3.72 -6.53 -13.01
C LEU A 57 -2.44 -6.10 -12.28
N GLU A 58 -1.94 -6.93 -11.36
CA GLU A 58 -0.74 -6.64 -10.58
C GLU A 58 0.53 -6.64 -11.44
N GLY A 59 0.67 -7.60 -12.35
CA GLY A 59 1.77 -7.65 -13.31
C GLY A 59 1.74 -6.52 -14.34
N LEU A 60 0.58 -5.87 -14.51
CA LEU A 60 0.44 -4.70 -15.37
C LEU A 60 0.86 -3.39 -14.71
N ILE A 61 0.83 -3.27 -13.38
CA ILE A 61 1.12 -2.04 -12.63
C ILE A 61 2.43 -2.08 -11.82
N ASN A 62 2.86 -3.25 -11.34
CA ASN A 62 4.12 -3.44 -10.62
C ASN A 62 5.11 -4.16 -11.53
N ARG A 63 5.69 -3.39 -12.46
CA ARG A 63 6.58 -3.91 -13.51
C ARG A 63 8.04 -3.72 -13.15
N VAL A 64 8.80 -4.79 -13.30
CA VAL A 64 10.25 -4.74 -13.45
C VAL A 64 10.55 -4.69 -14.95
N GLU A 65 10.76 -3.49 -15.49
CA GLU A 65 11.19 -3.32 -16.88
C GLU A 65 12.70 -3.57 -16.99
N PRO A 66 13.17 -4.43 -17.91
CA PRO A 66 14.61 -4.69 -18.05
C PRO A 66 15.38 -3.42 -18.39
N VAL A 67 16.39 -3.11 -17.58
CA VAL A 67 17.35 -2.03 -17.84
C VAL A 67 18.78 -2.57 -17.75
N ASP A 68 19.71 -1.87 -18.39
CA ASP A 68 21.14 -2.14 -18.25
C ASP A 68 21.57 -1.91 -16.78
N LEU A 69 21.96 -2.99 -16.12
CA LEU A 69 22.50 -2.95 -14.76
C LEU A 69 24.03 -2.93 -14.83
N PRO A 70 24.71 -2.02 -14.10
CA PRO A 70 26.16 -1.98 -14.08
C PRO A 70 26.75 -3.26 -13.49
N GLU A 71 27.94 -3.62 -13.94
CA GLU A 71 28.71 -4.71 -13.34
C GLU A 71 29.10 -4.34 -11.90
N VAL A 72 28.65 -5.14 -10.93
CA VAL A 72 28.91 -4.87 -9.51
C VAL A 72 30.31 -5.35 -9.15
N SER A 73 31.24 -4.40 -9.08
CA SER A 73 32.63 -4.59 -8.64
C SER A 73 32.72 -5.24 -7.26
N GLU A 74 33.84 -5.89 -6.97
CA GLU A 74 34.11 -6.47 -5.65
C GLU A 74 34.01 -5.43 -4.53
N ARG A 75 34.48 -4.19 -4.79
CA ARG A 75 34.38 -3.05 -3.87
C ARG A 75 32.93 -2.71 -3.54
N ALA A 76 32.08 -2.51 -4.55
CA ALA A 76 30.67 -2.21 -4.35
C ALA A 76 29.92 -3.37 -3.66
N ARG A 77 30.28 -4.62 -4.00
CA ARG A 77 29.72 -5.84 -3.40
C ARG A 77 30.07 -5.97 -1.91
N ALA A 78 31.33 -5.76 -1.55
CA ALA A 78 31.79 -5.79 -0.15
C ALA A 78 31.20 -4.64 0.67
N LEU A 79 31.13 -3.43 0.08
CA LEU A 79 30.49 -2.27 0.70
C LEU A 79 28.99 -2.52 0.95
N HIS A 80 28.27 -3.09 -0.01
CA HIS A 80 26.86 -3.42 0.11
C HIS A 80 26.63 -4.50 1.18
N ALA A 81 27.33 -5.64 1.09
CA ALA A 81 27.19 -6.76 2.02
C ALA A 81 27.56 -6.39 3.46
N GLY A 82 28.52 -5.47 3.64
CA GLY A 82 28.92 -4.94 4.94
C GLY A 82 28.08 -3.75 5.43
N SER A 83 26.96 -3.40 4.79
CA SER A 83 26.10 -2.26 5.16
C SER A 83 24.77 -2.70 5.77
N PHE A 84 24.23 -1.86 6.67
CA PHE A 84 22.83 -1.99 7.10
C PHE A 84 21.93 -1.39 6.02
N VAL A 85 21.55 -2.20 5.04
CA VAL A 85 20.68 -1.76 3.93
C VAL A 85 19.24 -1.64 4.43
N ALA A 86 18.64 -0.47 4.28
CA ALA A 86 17.29 -0.15 4.71
C ALA A 86 16.54 0.63 3.63
N ASP A 87 15.35 0.18 3.29
CA ASP A 87 14.44 0.88 2.37
C ASP A 87 13.24 1.46 3.12
N LEU A 88 12.94 2.73 2.86
CA LEU A 88 11.94 3.51 3.61
C LEU A 88 10.52 3.41 3.06
N HIS A 89 10.27 2.76 1.91
CA HIS A 89 8.89 2.60 1.41
C HIS A 89 8.72 1.47 0.38
N ALA A 90 7.87 0.48 0.69
CA ALA A 90 7.35 -0.49 -0.27
C ALA A 90 5.95 -1.00 0.10
N ASP A 91 5.02 -1.06 -0.86
CA ASP A 91 3.60 -1.42 -0.70
C ASP A 91 3.31 -2.93 -0.78
N SER A 92 4.30 -3.76 -0.47
CA SER A 92 4.28 -5.20 -0.73
C SER A 92 3.18 -5.98 0.02
N LEU A 93 2.54 -5.36 1.01
CA LEU A 93 1.39 -5.94 1.71
C LEU A 93 0.07 -5.80 0.92
N LEU A 94 -0.05 -4.83 0.02
CA LEU A 94 -1.31 -4.41 -0.60
C LEU A 94 -1.94 -5.49 -1.49
N PHE A 95 -1.14 -6.26 -2.22
CA PHE A 95 -1.62 -7.12 -3.32
C PHE A 95 -2.00 -8.57 -2.93
N GLU A 96 -2.14 -8.85 -1.63
CA GLU A 96 -2.48 -10.18 -1.08
C GLU A 96 -1.45 -11.31 -1.32
N ARG A 97 -0.24 -10.98 -1.80
CA ARG A 97 0.87 -11.94 -1.92
C ARG A 97 1.27 -12.55 -0.56
N ASP A 98 1.80 -13.77 -0.59
CA ASP A 98 2.54 -14.37 0.53
C ASP A 98 3.96 -13.81 0.54
N LEU A 99 4.29 -12.96 1.52
CA LEU A 99 5.59 -12.28 1.59
C LEU A 99 6.73 -13.27 1.91
N LEU A 100 6.44 -14.46 2.46
CA LEU A 100 7.45 -15.46 2.80
C LEU A 100 7.88 -16.31 1.60
N ARG A 101 7.18 -16.19 0.45
CA ARG A 101 7.44 -16.99 -0.74
C ARG A 101 7.92 -16.13 -1.90
N ARG A 102 8.87 -16.66 -2.67
CA ARG A 102 9.34 -16.04 -3.91
C ARG A 102 8.18 -15.87 -4.90
N GLY A 103 7.80 -14.63 -5.17
CA GLY A 103 6.78 -14.28 -6.15
C GLY A 103 7.29 -14.41 -7.59
N ARG A 104 6.37 -14.70 -8.53
CA ARG A 104 6.60 -14.46 -9.97
C ARG A 104 6.45 -12.98 -10.34
N LEU A 105 5.51 -12.31 -9.68
CA LEU A 105 5.23 -10.88 -9.80
C LEU A 105 5.82 -10.12 -8.60
N GLY A 106 5.71 -8.80 -8.63
CA GLY A 106 6.10 -7.91 -7.55
C GLY A 106 7.60 -7.67 -7.44
N HIS A 107 7.94 -6.66 -6.65
CA HIS A 107 9.32 -6.19 -6.49
C HIS A 107 9.97 -6.72 -5.20
N VAL A 108 9.17 -7.08 -4.20
CA VAL A 108 9.63 -7.46 -2.86
C VAL A 108 8.92 -8.72 -2.35
N ASP A 109 9.72 -9.64 -1.82
CA ASP A 109 9.35 -10.76 -0.95
C ASP A 109 10.56 -11.11 -0.06
N LEU A 110 10.38 -11.88 1.01
CA LEU A 110 11.45 -12.18 1.99
C LEU A 110 12.69 -12.85 1.34
N PRO A 111 12.56 -13.87 0.45
CA PRO A 111 13.70 -14.37 -0.31
C PRO A 111 14.42 -13.29 -1.13
N ARG A 112 13.68 -12.39 -1.80
CA ARG A 112 14.28 -11.26 -2.52
C ARG A 112 14.99 -10.27 -1.60
N LEU A 113 14.43 -9.97 -0.43
CA LEU A 113 15.03 -9.07 0.57
C LEU A 113 16.35 -9.63 1.10
N GLN A 114 16.39 -10.92 1.41
CA GLN A 114 17.59 -11.63 1.86
C GLN A 114 18.68 -11.66 0.77
N GLU A 115 18.31 -12.03 -0.47
CA GLU A 115 19.22 -11.98 -1.64
C GLU A 115 19.73 -10.57 -1.93
N GLY A 116 18.89 -9.55 -1.72
CA GLY A 116 19.21 -8.13 -1.86
C GLY A 116 19.94 -7.50 -0.67
N GLY A 117 20.34 -8.29 0.33
CA GLY A 117 21.09 -7.81 1.50
C GLY A 117 20.30 -6.89 2.45
N VAL A 118 18.99 -6.74 2.28
CA VAL A 118 18.16 -5.81 3.04
C VAL A 118 18.08 -6.24 4.50
N ALA A 119 18.45 -5.33 5.40
CA ALA A 119 18.33 -5.50 6.83
C ALA A 119 16.97 -4.98 7.37
N LEU A 120 16.39 -3.98 6.72
CA LEU A 120 15.13 -3.35 7.14
C LEU A 120 14.27 -2.94 5.93
N GLN A 121 13.00 -3.32 5.91
CA GLN A 121 12.01 -2.82 4.95
C GLN A 121 10.89 -2.09 5.70
N VAL A 122 10.67 -0.82 5.38
CA VAL A 122 9.41 -0.15 5.75
C VAL A 122 8.34 -0.61 4.76
N LEU A 123 7.24 -1.14 5.28
CA LEU A 123 6.09 -1.59 4.51
C LEU A 123 5.03 -0.50 4.55
N GLY A 124 4.85 0.16 3.41
CA GLY A 124 3.81 1.15 3.14
C GLY A 124 2.42 0.51 3.08
N LEU A 125 1.41 1.34 3.28
CA LEU A 125 0.02 0.95 3.05
C LEU A 125 -0.86 2.18 2.76
N PRO A 126 -1.19 2.43 1.49
CA PRO A 126 -2.35 3.22 1.13
C PRO A 126 -3.64 2.46 1.45
N THR A 127 -4.60 3.16 2.05
CA THR A 127 -5.91 2.57 2.40
C THR A 127 -7.05 3.00 1.47
N THR A 128 -6.84 4.01 0.63
CA THR A 128 -7.78 4.52 -0.38
C THR A 128 -7.03 5.11 -1.57
N VAL A 129 -7.45 4.78 -2.79
CA VAL A 129 -6.91 5.36 -4.04
C VAL A 129 -8.07 5.58 -5.02
N TYR A 130 -8.44 6.82 -5.31
CA TYR A 130 -9.58 7.11 -6.18
C TYR A 130 -9.25 6.91 -7.67
N PHE A 131 -10.22 6.47 -8.46
CA PHE A 131 -10.10 6.42 -9.92
C PHE A 131 -9.79 7.82 -10.49
N GLY A 132 -8.77 7.91 -11.34
CA GLY A 132 -8.27 9.19 -11.87
C GLY A 132 -7.19 9.86 -11.02
N THR A 133 -6.76 9.23 -9.92
CA THR A 133 -5.59 9.67 -9.12
C THR A 133 -4.37 9.91 -10.00
N ASN A 134 -3.70 11.04 -9.78
CA ASN A 134 -2.47 11.45 -10.47
C ASN A 134 -1.69 12.46 -9.59
N ILE A 135 -0.47 12.81 -9.99
CA ILE A 135 0.41 13.70 -9.21
C ILE A 135 0.07 15.19 -9.29
N ASP A 136 -0.77 15.60 -10.25
CA ASP A 136 -1.09 17.02 -10.48
C ASP A 136 -2.36 17.43 -9.74
N ARG A 137 -3.45 16.68 -9.87
CA ARG A 137 -4.73 17.00 -9.22
C ARG A 137 -5.62 15.78 -9.06
N THR A 138 -5.88 15.40 -7.82
CA THR A 138 -6.78 14.33 -7.42
C THR A 138 -7.86 14.87 -6.49
N GLU A 139 -9.12 14.49 -6.74
CA GLU A 139 -10.25 14.83 -5.88
C GLU A 139 -10.58 13.65 -4.96
N ALA A 140 -10.96 13.93 -3.71
CA ALA A 140 -11.34 12.91 -2.72
C ALA A 140 -12.76 12.36 -2.97
N ARG A 141 -13.05 11.88 -4.19
CA ARG A 141 -14.36 11.35 -4.58
C ARG A 141 -14.26 10.33 -5.72
N GLY A 142 -15.31 9.53 -5.86
CA GLY A 142 -15.45 8.55 -6.94
C GLY A 142 -15.17 7.12 -6.47
N LEU A 143 -14.87 6.24 -7.42
CA LEU A 143 -14.58 4.84 -7.13
C LEU A 143 -13.21 4.69 -6.46
N ASP A 144 -13.16 4.12 -5.27
CA ASP A 144 -11.91 3.65 -4.67
C ASP A 144 -11.46 2.35 -5.37
N LEU A 145 -10.26 2.40 -5.96
CA LEU A 145 -9.65 1.30 -6.68
C LEU A 145 -9.26 0.14 -5.76
N LEU A 146 -8.97 0.41 -4.48
CA LEU A 146 -8.65 -0.65 -3.52
C LEU A 146 -9.90 -1.45 -3.12
N THR A 147 -11.05 -0.78 -2.97
CA THR A 147 -12.38 -1.42 -2.90
C THR A 147 -12.62 -2.30 -4.13
N ALA A 148 -12.44 -1.76 -5.33
CA ALA A 148 -12.70 -2.48 -6.57
C ALA A 148 -11.77 -3.70 -6.76
N ALA A 149 -10.47 -3.55 -6.52
CA ALA A 149 -9.48 -4.62 -6.58
C ALA A 149 -9.73 -5.69 -5.50
N GLY A 150 -10.09 -5.27 -4.29
CA GLY A 150 -10.49 -6.17 -3.21
C GLY A 150 -11.72 -7.00 -3.58
N LEU A 151 -12.76 -6.37 -4.16
CA LEU A 151 -13.92 -7.10 -4.68
C LEU A 151 -13.54 -8.08 -5.80
N ALA A 152 -12.61 -7.68 -6.68
CA ALA A 152 -12.09 -8.54 -7.74
C ALA A 152 -11.39 -9.80 -7.20
N LYS A 153 -10.46 -9.62 -6.25
CA LYS A 153 -9.72 -10.71 -5.58
C LYS A 153 -10.56 -11.47 -4.54
N ARG A 154 -11.80 -11.03 -4.25
CA ARG A 154 -12.68 -11.55 -3.18
C ARG A 154 -12.05 -11.41 -1.78
N SER A 155 -11.26 -10.34 -1.61
CA SER A 155 -10.58 -9.99 -0.37
C SER A 155 -11.55 -9.72 0.77
N ARG A 156 -11.10 -10.00 2.00
CA ARG A 156 -11.83 -9.64 3.22
C ARG A 156 -11.85 -8.14 3.48
N THR A 157 -10.90 -7.38 2.95
CA THR A 157 -10.80 -5.91 3.10
C THR A 157 -11.64 -5.12 2.12
N ALA A 158 -12.21 -5.79 1.11
CA ALA A 158 -12.89 -5.15 -0.02
C ALA A 158 -13.92 -4.10 0.42
N LEU A 159 -14.79 -4.44 1.37
CA LEU A 159 -15.85 -3.57 1.90
C LEU A 159 -15.56 -3.06 3.33
N GLN A 160 -14.33 -3.25 3.81
CA GLN A 160 -13.89 -2.71 5.10
C GLN A 160 -13.52 -1.23 4.98
N SER A 161 -13.67 -0.50 6.09
CA SER A 161 -13.28 0.90 6.19
C SER A 161 -11.75 1.06 6.14
N PRO A 162 -11.20 2.24 5.79
CA PRO A 162 -9.76 2.47 5.71
C PRO A 162 -8.96 1.96 6.92
N MET A 163 -9.45 2.18 8.15
CA MET A 163 -8.80 1.69 9.37
C MET A 163 -8.82 0.17 9.48
N GLU A 164 -9.95 -0.47 9.15
CA GLU A 164 -10.06 -1.93 9.19
C GLU A 164 -9.17 -2.61 8.14
N ARG A 165 -8.94 -1.96 6.98
CA ARG A 165 -7.91 -2.42 6.02
C ARG A 165 -6.52 -2.37 6.64
N ALA A 166 -6.15 -1.26 7.27
CA ALA A 166 -4.87 -1.14 7.96
C ALA A 166 -4.65 -2.24 9.00
N LEU A 167 -5.64 -2.49 9.87
CA LEU A 167 -5.56 -3.56 10.87
C LEU A 167 -5.41 -4.95 10.23
N TYR A 168 -6.09 -5.23 9.12
CA TYR A 168 -5.93 -6.49 8.39
C TYR A 168 -4.52 -6.67 7.83
N HIS A 169 -3.94 -5.66 7.19
CA HIS A 169 -2.59 -5.75 6.62
C HIS A 169 -1.52 -5.84 7.71
N ALA A 170 -1.69 -5.15 8.85
CA ALA A 170 -0.84 -5.29 10.02
C ALA A 170 -0.89 -6.73 10.59
N ALA A 171 -2.08 -7.29 10.78
CA ALA A 171 -2.26 -8.68 11.23
C ALA A 171 -1.65 -9.71 10.26
N ARG A 172 -1.67 -9.43 8.94
CA ARG A 172 -0.97 -10.24 7.94
C ARG A 172 0.55 -10.16 8.07
N ALA A 173 1.12 -8.97 8.24
CA ALA A 173 2.56 -8.80 8.47
C ALA A 173 3.02 -9.55 9.73
N GLU A 174 2.25 -9.45 10.82
CA GLU A 174 2.51 -10.19 12.05
C GLU A 174 2.36 -11.72 11.89
N ALA A 175 1.41 -12.18 11.07
CA ALA A 175 1.28 -13.60 10.71
C ALA A 175 2.49 -14.10 9.90
N PHE A 176 3.00 -13.31 8.95
CA PHE A 176 4.24 -13.62 8.24
C PHE A 176 5.44 -13.66 9.20
N ALA A 177 5.56 -12.70 10.12
CA ALA A 177 6.62 -12.67 11.12
C ALA A 177 6.66 -13.97 11.95
N ARG A 178 5.51 -14.39 12.50
CA ARG A 178 5.38 -15.66 13.24
C ARG A 178 5.71 -16.89 12.40
N ALA A 179 5.26 -16.93 11.14
CA ALA A 179 5.50 -18.05 10.24
C ALA A 179 6.90 -18.07 9.61
N SER A 180 7.70 -17.02 9.78
CA SER A 180 9.07 -16.91 9.26
C SER A 180 10.15 -17.59 10.12
N GLU A 181 9.77 -18.10 11.29
CA GLU A 181 10.68 -18.69 12.29
C GLU A 181 11.84 -17.75 12.69
N GLY A 182 11.56 -16.43 12.74
CA GLY A 182 12.52 -15.40 13.13
C GLY A 182 13.31 -14.78 11.97
N GLN A 183 13.08 -15.21 10.72
CA GLN A 183 13.71 -14.59 9.53
C GLN A 183 13.12 -13.22 9.19
N LEU A 184 11.87 -12.95 9.57
CA LEU A 184 11.19 -11.67 9.43
C LEU A 184 10.70 -11.20 10.83
N VAL A 185 11.21 -10.07 11.30
CA VAL A 185 10.93 -9.57 12.66
C VAL A 185 10.31 -8.17 12.66
N PRO A 186 9.29 -7.89 13.49
CA PRO A 186 8.71 -6.54 13.60
C PRO A 186 9.66 -5.59 14.33
N ILE A 187 9.68 -4.33 13.92
CA ILE A 187 10.40 -3.25 14.60
C ILE A 187 9.38 -2.30 15.24
N LEU A 188 8.99 -2.60 16.48
CA LEU A 188 7.97 -1.88 17.24
C LEU A 188 8.57 -0.91 18.27
N ASP A 189 9.79 -1.14 18.73
CA ASP A 189 10.48 -0.24 19.66
C ASP A 189 12.01 -0.24 19.46
N ARG A 190 12.72 0.55 20.28
CA ARG A 190 14.18 0.64 20.23
C ARG A 190 14.91 -0.66 20.61
N ALA A 191 14.28 -1.58 21.33
CA ALA A 191 14.86 -2.89 21.64
C ALA A 191 14.73 -3.87 20.46
N ASP A 192 13.64 -3.82 19.68
CA ASP A 192 13.56 -4.56 18.41
C ASP A 192 14.67 -4.13 17.44
N LEU A 193 14.85 -2.82 17.26
CA LEU A 193 15.90 -2.27 16.41
C LEU A 193 17.30 -2.71 16.89
N ALA A 194 17.54 -2.70 18.21
CA ALA A 194 18.80 -3.18 18.78
C ALA A 194 19.02 -4.69 18.55
N ARG A 195 17.97 -5.52 18.69
CA ARG A 195 18.02 -6.96 18.39
C ARG A 195 18.37 -7.23 16.92
N LEU A 196 17.70 -6.54 15.99
CA LEU A 196 17.98 -6.63 14.56
C LEU A 196 19.44 -6.27 14.25
N LEU A 197 19.92 -5.15 14.77
CA LEU A 197 21.31 -4.71 14.56
C LEU A 197 22.33 -5.74 15.08
N ALA A 198 22.08 -6.32 16.26
CA ALA A 198 22.93 -7.35 16.84
C ALA A 198 22.92 -8.66 16.01
N ALA A 199 21.78 -9.05 15.46
CA ALA A 199 21.64 -10.21 14.58
C ALA A 199 22.38 -10.01 13.25
N ARG A 200 22.17 -8.86 12.58
CA ARG A 200 22.90 -8.51 11.35
C ARG A 200 24.41 -8.43 11.57
N ALA A 201 24.87 -7.94 12.72
CA ALA A 201 26.29 -7.92 13.08
C ALA A 201 26.91 -9.34 13.27
N ARG A 202 26.09 -10.37 13.51
CA ARG A 202 26.52 -11.79 13.51
C ARG A 202 26.44 -12.45 12.13
N GLY A 203 26.06 -11.72 11.09
CA GLY A 203 25.88 -12.24 9.73
C GLY A 203 24.55 -12.94 9.47
N GLU A 204 23.57 -12.83 10.36
CA GLU A 204 22.26 -13.49 10.20
C GLU A 204 21.45 -12.84 9.07
N ALA A 205 20.80 -13.66 8.24
CA ALA A 205 19.91 -13.25 7.15
C ALA A 205 18.49 -12.86 7.62
N VAL A 206 18.39 -12.26 8.81
CA VAL A 206 17.15 -11.70 9.35
C VAL A 206 16.81 -10.37 8.67
N VAL A 207 15.53 -10.13 8.43
CA VAL A 207 15.00 -8.87 7.91
C VAL A 207 14.05 -8.27 8.94
N GLY A 208 14.29 -7.03 9.33
CA GLY A 208 13.32 -6.25 10.09
C GLY A 208 12.24 -5.66 9.18
N TYR A 209 11.00 -5.55 9.66
CA TYR A 209 9.98 -4.73 9.01
C TYR A 209 9.38 -3.71 9.97
N LEU A 210 8.98 -2.57 9.40
CA LEU A 210 8.26 -1.51 10.11
C LEU A 210 7.02 -1.13 9.29
N LEU A 211 5.87 -1.01 9.95
CA LEU A 211 4.61 -0.67 9.27
C LEU A 211 4.42 0.86 9.20
N ALA A 212 4.09 1.34 8.00
CA ALA A 212 3.76 2.73 7.71
C ALA A 212 2.32 2.87 7.18
N LEU A 213 1.58 3.90 7.60
CA LEU A 213 0.34 4.31 6.94
C LEU A 213 0.62 5.41 5.95
N GLU A 214 0.15 5.24 4.71
CA GLU A 214 0.24 6.25 3.67
C GLU A 214 -1.06 7.06 3.62
N GLY A 215 -1.08 8.14 4.41
CA GLY A 215 -2.21 9.05 4.54
C GLY A 215 -3.07 8.79 5.77
N ALA A 216 -3.19 9.79 6.65
CA ALA A 216 -3.95 9.71 7.89
C ALA A 216 -5.48 9.64 7.70
N HIS A 217 -5.99 9.71 6.47
CA HIS A 217 -7.39 9.34 6.15
C HIS A 217 -7.70 7.89 6.59
N ALA A 218 -6.69 7.01 6.69
CA ALA A 218 -6.77 5.70 7.32
C ALA A 218 -7.28 5.74 8.77
N LEU A 219 -7.14 6.87 9.48
CA LEU A 219 -7.59 7.07 10.85
C LEU A 219 -9.04 7.61 10.94
N GLU A 220 -9.70 7.89 9.80
CA GLU A 220 -11.16 8.14 9.72
C GLU A 220 -11.67 9.30 10.60
N SER A 221 -10.79 10.28 10.84
CA SER A 221 -11.05 11.44 11.72
C SER A 221 -11.43 11.11 13.17
N ASP A 222 -11.15 9.88 13.62
CA ASP A 222 -11.30 9.41 15.00
C ASP A 222 -9.94 9.38 15.72
N PRO A 223 -9.71 10.20 16.77
CA PRO A 223 -8.48 10.15 17.57
C PRO A 223 -8.18 8.76 18.18
N ALA A 224 -9.19 7.92 18.43
CA ALA A 224 -8.97 6.56 18.95
C ALA A 224 -8.28 5.65 17.90
N ASN A 225 -8.48 5.88 16.61
CA ASN A 225 -7.86 5.10 15.55
C ASN A 225 -6.33 5.24 15.51
N LEU A 226 -5.76 6.39 15.92
CA LEU A 226 -4.31 6.55 16.05
C LEU A 226 -3.73 5.55 17.07
N ARG A 227 -4.43 5.35 18.20
CA ARG A 227 -4.02 4.37 19.21
C ARG A 227 -4.17 2.93 18.69
N ARG A 228 -5.26 2.64 17.96
CA ARG A 228 -5.46 1.32 17.31
C ARG A 228 -4.34 1.01 16.30
N ALA A 229 -3.92 1.99 15.50
CA ALA A 229 -2.79 1.85 14.58
C ALA A 229 -1.48 1.59 15.32
N PHE A 230 -1.22 2.32 16.41
CA PHE A 230 -0.04 2.10 17.25
C PHE A 230 -0.01 0.69 17.85
N ASP A 231 -1.12 0.23 18.45
CA ASP A 231 -1.18 -1.10 19.05
C ASP A 231 -1.08 -2.23 18.01
N ALA A 232 -1.53 -2.00 16.78
CA ALA A 232 -1.35 -2.92 15.64
C ALA A 232 0.08 -2.92 15.05
N GLY A 233 0.95 -2.03 15.51
CA GLY A 233 2.38 -2.01 15.14
C GLY A 233 2.81 -0.93 14.14
N TYR A 234 1.94 0.01 13.75
CA TYR A 234 2.34 1.14 12.92
C TYR A 234 3.28 2.09 13.67
N ARG A 235 4.40 2.46 13.02
CA ARG A 235 5.45 3.33 13.59
C ARG A 235 5.86 4.48 12.68
N MET A 236 5.19 4.62 11.53
CA MET A 236 5.32 5.76 10.63
C MET A 236 3.93 6.08 10.07
N ILE A 237 3.57 7.36 9.94
CA ILE A 237 2.31 7.79 9.34
C ILE A 237 2.56 9.06 8.51
N GLY A 238 2.16 9.03 7.23
CA GLY A 238 2.03 10.23 6.41
C GLY A 238 0.67 10.88 6.62
N LEU A 239 0.60 12.21 6.77
CA LEU A 239 -0.68 12.87 7.08
C LEU A 239 -1.61 12.98 5.86
N SER A 240 -1.09 13.06 4.63
CA SER A 240 -1.87 12.92 3.39
C SER A 240 -1.33 11.81 2.48
N HIS A 241 -2.13 11.46 1.47
CA HIS A 241 -1.68 10.68 0.31
C HIS A 241 -1.94 11.54 -0.94
N PHE A 242 -2.45 10.99 -2.05
CA PHE A 242 -2.71 11.73 -3.29
C PHE A 242 -3.80 12.82 -3.22
N PHE A 243 -4.58 12.94 -2.13
CA PHE A 243 -5.68 13.89 -2.02
C PHE A 243 -5.65 14.65 -0.69
N ASP A 244 -6.22 15.87 -0.68
CA ASP A 244 -6.45 16.63 0.56
C ASP A 244 -7.45 15.88 1.45
N ASN A 245 -7.17 15.81 2.75
CA ASN A 245 -8.03 15.14 3.71
C ASN A 245 -8.20 15.97 5.00
N ASP A 246 -8.93 15.43 5.97
CA ASP A 246 -9.25 16.09 7.24
C ASP A 246 -8.02 16.43 8.11
N TYR A 247 -6.83 15.93 7.77
CA TYR A 247 -5.57 16.12 8.51
C TYR A 247 -4.63 17.13 7.81
N ALA A 248 -4.44 17.00 6.50
CA ALA A 248 -3.49 17.80 5.74
C ALA A 248 -3.87 17.93 4.25
N GLY A 249 -3.43 19.02 3.63
CA GLY A 249 -3.45 19.14 2.18
C GLY A 249 -2.34 18.33 1.51
N SER A 250 -2.62 17.83 0.31
CA SER A 250 -1.72 17.01 -0.51
C SER A 250 -1.02 17.85 -1.58
N SER A 251 0.17 17.43 -2.02
CA SER A 251 0.86 17.95 -3.21
C SER A 251 0.04 17.73 -4.49
N ALA A 252 -0.67 16.60 -4.58
CA ALA A 252 -1.61 16.25 -5.63
C ALA A 252 -3.06 16.69 -5.30
N GLY A 253 -3.27 17.40 -4.19
CA GLY A 253 -4.57 17.91 -3.78
C GLY A 253 -5.14 19.00 -4.70
N VAL A 254 -6.42 19.32 -4.48
CA VAL A 254 -7.12 20.44 -5.12
C VAL A 254 -6.86 21.74 -4.38
N ALA A 255 -6.99 21.72 -3.05
CA ALA A 255 -6.76 22.85 -2.17
C ALA A 255 -5.28 22.99 -1.80
N ARG A 256 -4.57 21.86 -1.65
CA ARG A 256 -3.14 21.81 -1.29
C ARG A 256 -2.82 22.63 -0.03
N SER A 257 -3.75 22.64 0.92
CA SER A 257 -3.68 23.43 2.15
C SER A 257 -2.60 22.94 3.11
N GLY A 258 -2.36 23.71 4.18
CA GLY A 258 -1.51 23.31 5.30
C GLY A 258 -2.10 22.19 6.18
N LEU A 259 -1.60 22.09 7.40
CA LEU A 259 -2.17 21.21 8.43
C LEU A 259 -3.49 21.77 8.99
N THR A 260 -4.50 20.92 9.09
CA THR A 260 -5.74 21.23 9.81
C THR A 260 -5.50 21.22 11.34
N PRO A 261 -6.44 21.74 12.16
CA PRO A 261 -6.36 21.60 13.62
C PRO A 261 -6.28 20.12 14.07
N LEU A 262 -7.00 19.23 13.39
CA LEU A 262 -6.93 17.78 13.62
C LEU A 262 -5.53 17.25 13.28
N GLY A 263 -4.99 17.59 12.09
CA GLY A 263 -3.64 17.17 11.68
C GLY A 263 -2.54 17.58 12.67
N ARG A 264 -2.61 18.80 13.23
CA ARG A 264 -1.65 19.25 14.26
C ARG A 264 -1.79 18.49 15.58
N ALA A 265 -3.01 18.19 16.01
CA ALA A 265 -3.25 17.38 17.20
C ALA A 265 -2.75 15.93 17.01
N THR A 266 -3.04 15.32 15.86
CA THR A 266 -2.58 13.98 15.48
C THR A 266 -1.06 13.90 15.39
N LEU A 267 -0.39 14.89 14.80
CA LEU A 267 1.08 14.98 14.75
C LEU A 267 1.69 15.04 16.17
N THR A 268 1.08 15.82 17.06
CA THR A 268 1.53 15.93 18.47
C THR A 268 1.42 14.58 19.20
N GLU A 269 0.31 13.86 18.99
CA GLU A 269 0.09 12.54 19.59
C GLU A 269 0.96 11.44 18.96
N MET A 270 1.25 11.52 17.66
CA MET A 270 2.22 10.66 16.97
C MET A 270 3.61 10.78 17.61
N GLU A 271 4.10 12.00 17.84
CA GLU A 271 5.40 12.21 18.51
C GLU A 271 5.40 11.71 19.96
N ARG A 272 4.26 11.83 20.67
CA ARG A 272 4.09 11.31 22.04
C ARG A 272 4.13 9.78 22.10
N LEU A 273 3.56 9.11 21.10
CA LEU A 273 3.54 7.64 20.97
C LEU A 273 4.85 7.06 20.43
N GLY A 274 5.68 7.86 19.74
CA GLY A 274 6.88 7.40 19.05
C GLY A 274 6.60 6.87 17.65
N ILE A 275 5.68 7.53 16.94
CA ILE A 275 5.37 7.31 15.52
C ILE A 275 6.10 8.39 14.72
N ALA A 276 6.89 8.00 13.71
CA ALA A 276 7.56 8.93 12.81
C ALA A 276 6.55 9.65 11.90
N ALA A 277 6.67 10.97 11.79
CA ALA A 277 5.89 11.78 10.85
C ALA A 277 6.53 11.73 9.45
N ASP A 278 5.77 11.20 8.49
CA ASP A 278 6.16 11.17 7.07
C ASP A 278 5.55 12.37 6.32
N LEU A 279 6.40 13.02 5.53
CA LEU A 279 6.12 14.21 4.72
C LEU A 279 5.95 13.85 3.23
N ALA A 280 6.07 12.58 2.85
CA ALA A 280 5.70 12.12 1.52
C ALA A 280 4.25 12.55 1.19
N HIS A 281 4.04 12.93 -0.08
CA HIS A 281 2.78 13.45 -0.63
C HIS A 281 2.18 14.73 -0.01
N LEU A 282 2.70 15.29 1.09
CA LEU A 282 2.20 16.55 1.66
C LEU A 282 2.32 17.71 0.67
N SER A 283 1.38 18.66 0.75
CA SER A 283 1.50 19.94 0.07
C SER A 283 2.73 20.73 0.59
N PRO A 284 3.28 21.67 -0.19
CA PRO A 284 4.34 22.55 0.30
C PRO A 284 3.95 23.30 1.59
N ALA A 285 2.69 23.74 1.70
CA ALA A 285 2.17 24.41 2.90
C ALA A 285 2.09 23.46 4.11
N ALA A 286 1.70 22.20 3.90
CA ALA A 286 1.65 21.20 4.97
C ALA A 286 3.05 20.76 5.40
N VAL A 287 4.02 20.68 4.48
CA VAL A 287 5.44 20.48 4.81
C VAL A 287 5.95 21.60 5.72
N ASP A 288 5.69 22.86 5.36
CA ASP A 288 6.14 24.02 6.15
C ASP A 288 5.47 24.06 7.54
N ASP A 289 4.18 23.72 7.61
CA ASP A 289 3.45 23.58 8.87
C ASP A 289 3.99 22.47 9.77
N VAL A 290 4.31 21.29 9.22
CA VAL A 290 4.91 20.17 9.98
C VAL A 290 6.29 20.59 10.50
N LEU A 291 7.15 21.17 9.66
CA LEU A 291 8.50 21.58 10.03
C LEU A 291 8.52 22.69 11.09
N ALA A 292 7.48 23.53 11.14
CA ALA A 292 7.33 24.56 12.16
C ALA A 292 6.97 24.02 13.56
N VAL A 293 6.32 22.85 13.66
CA VAL A 293 5.80 22.33 14.95
C VAL A 293 6.40 20.99 15.41
N ALA A 294 6.87 20.14 14.49
CA ALA A 294 7.44 18.83 14.83
C ALA A 294 8.66 18.98 15.75
N THR A 295 8.70 18.25 16.87
CA THR A 295 9.81 18.25 17.83
C THR A 295 10.79 17.10 17.60
N LYS A 296 10.42 16.10 16.80
CA LYS A 296 11.23 14.95 16.40
C LYS A 296 11.78 15.11 14.97
N PRO A 297 12.85 14.36 14.61
CA PRO A 297 13.26 14.25 13.22
C PRO A 297 12.14 13.65 12.36
N VAL A 298 11.84 14.31 11.25
CA VAL A 298 10.82 13.89 10.28
C VAL A 298 11.41 13.00 9.18
N VAL A 299 10.55 12.33 8.42
CA VAL A 299 10.96 11.56 7.24
C VAL A 299 10.19 12.02 6.01
N VAL A 300 10.78 11.86 4.83
CA VAL A 300 10.06 11.75 3.56
C VAL A 300 10.36 10.35 3.07
N SER A 301 9.42 9.41 3.20
CA SER A 301 9.70 7.98 2.99
C SER A 301 10.09 7.67 1.55
N HIS A 302 9.45 8.33 0.57
CA HIS A 302 9.74 8.19 -0.85
C HIS A 302 9.42 9.49 -1.62
N THR A 303 10.37 9.98 -2.42
CA THR A 303 10.20 11.15 -3.29
C THR A 303 11.30 11.24 -4.36
N GLY A 304 11.15 12.16 -5.31
CA GLY A 304 12.23 12.65 -6.16
C GLY A 304 12.65 14.09 -5.83
N VAL A 305 13.58 14.64 -6.61
CA VAL A 305 14.11 16.00 -6.41
C VAL A 305 14.15 16.79 -7.70
N ARG A 306 13.70 18.05 -7.65
CA ARG A 306 13.51 18.89 -8.83
C ARG A 306 14.80 19.23 -9.56
N GLY A 307 15.93 19.27 -8.84
CA GLY A 307 17.24 19.48 -9.45
C GLY A 307 17.74 18.34 -10.35
N THR A 308 17.08 17.17 -10.35
CA THR A 308 17.35 16.06 -11.29
C THR A 308 16.13 15.62 -12.09
N CYS A 309 14.92 15.86 -11.57
CA CYS A 309 13.65 15.56 -12.23
C CYS A 309 12.55 16.51 -11.73
N ASP A 310 12.20 17.53 -12.52
CA ASP A 310 11.28 18.59 -12.08
C ASP A 310 9.80 18.27 -12.37
N ASN A 311 9.00 18.09 -11.32
CA ASN A 311 7.55 17.91 -11.37
C ASN A 311 6.91 18.12 -9.98
N ALA A 312 5.56 18.06 -9.92
CA ALA A 312 4.77 18.31 -8.72
C ALA A 312 5.07 17.38 -7.52
N ARG A 313 5.45 16.12 -7.76
CA ARG A 313 5.71 15.11 -6.71
C ARG A 313 7.08 15.28 -6.04
N ASN A 314 7.97 16.05 -6.64
CA ASN A 314 9.39 16.14 -6.29
C ASN A 314 9.73 17.41 -5.49
N LEU A 315 10.67 17.29 -4.56
CA LEU A 315 11.08 18.36 -3.65
C LEU A 315 12.01 19.38 -4.32
N SER A 316 11.82 20.65 -3.99
CA SER A 316 12.78 21.72 -4.32
C SER A 316 14.01 21.70 -3.39
N ASP A 317 15.14 22.23 -3.86
CA ASP A 317 16.38 22.36 -3.05
C ASP A 317 16.17 23.16 -1.75
N ASP A 318 15.21 24.06 -1.75
CA ASP A 318 14.81 24.85 -0.59
C ASP A 318 14.06 23.98 0.45
N GLN A 319 13.09 23.17 0.02
CA GLN A 319 12.46 22.16 0.88
C GLN A 319 13.47 21.13 1.41
N LEU A 320 14.43 20.68 0.58
CA LEU A 320 15.50 19.78 1.04
C LEU A 320 16.26 20.39 2.24
N ARG A 321 16.66 21.67 2.13
CA ARG A 321 17.36 22.38 3.21
C ARG A 321 16.50 22.52 4.47
N ARG A 322 15.21 22.85 4.36
CA ARG A 322 14.31 22.95 5.52
C ARG A 322 14.12 21.61 6.24
N ILE A 323 13.94 20.52 5.49
CA ILE A 323 13.81 19.16 6.05
C ILE A 323 15.12 18.74 6.74
N ALA A 324 16.27 18.99 6.11
CA ALA A 324 17.58 18.70 6.69
C ALA A 324 17.87 19.51 7.96
N ALA A 325 17.47 20.78 8.01
CA ALA A 325 17.59 21.63 9.21
C ALA A 325 16.77 21.11 10.41
N ARG A 326 15.73 20.30 10.19
CA ARG A 326 15.00 19.56 11.25
C ARG A 326 15.59 18.16 11.53
N GLY A 327 16.77 17.86 11.02
CA GLY A 327 17.44 16.56 11.19
C GLY A 327 16.82 15.43 10.38
N GLY A 328 15.90 15.73 9.46
CA GLY A 328 15.08 14.74 8.75
C GLY A 328 15.85 13.84 7.78
N VAL A 329 15.17 12.83 7.25
CA VAL A 329 15.73 11.86 6.28
C VAL A 329 14.80 11.75 5.07
N ILE A 330 15.37 11.71 3.87
CA ILE A 330 14.67 11.79 2.59
C ILE A 330 15.01 10.52 1.79
N GLY A 331 14.03 9.64 1.60
CA GLY A 331 14.11 8.46 0.76
C GLY A 331 13.92 8.81 -0.72
N LEU A 332 14.86 8.39 -1.56
CA LEU A 332 14.83 8.66 -3.00
C LEU A 332 14.18 7.49 -3.77
N GLY A 333 13.25 7.85 -4.65
CA GLY A 333 12.41 6.95 -5.43
C GLY A 333 13.07 6.28 -6.62
N PHE A 334 12.64 5.05 -6.92
CA PHE A 334 13.22 4.21 -7.98
C PHE A 334 12.44 4.21 -9.30
N TRP A 335 11.47 5.11 -9.45
CA TRP A 335 10.55 5.17 -10.59
C TRP A 335 10.65 6.47 -11.40
N GLY A 336 10.07 6.44 -12.61
CA GLY A 336 10.22 7.50 -13.62
C GLY A 336 9.84 8.91 -13.16
N ILE A 337 8.79 9.08 -12.34
CA ILE A 337 8.38 10.40 -11.83
C ILE A 337 9.38 10.91 -10.77
N ALA A 338 9.98 10.05 -9.95
CA ALA A 338 10.95 10.46 -8.94
C ALA A 338 12.34 10.75 -9.54
N ALA A 339 12.83 9.88 -10.43
CA ALA A 339 14.22 9.91 -10.88
C ALA A 339 14.44 10.30 -12.37
N CYS A 340 13.35 10.54 -13.12
CA CYS A 340 13.38 10.75 -14.58
C CYS A 340 14.07 9.59 -15.33
N GLY A 341 13.88 8.38 -14.81
CA GLY A 341 14.48 7.13 -15.28
C GLY A 341 14.30 6.04 -14.22
N THR A 342 14.65 4.81 -14.57
CA THR A 342 14.50 3.62 -13.71
C THR A 342 15.80 2.84 -13.51
N ARG A 343 16.91 3.34 -14.08
CA ARG A 343 18.24 2.71 -13.96
C ARG A 343 18.88 3.06 -12.61
N PRO A 344 19.77 2.19 -12.08
CA PRO A 344 20.60 2.51 -10.91
C PRO A 344 21.29 3.88 -10.97
N ALA A 345 21.81 4.27 -12.15
CA ALA A 345 22.48 5.55 -12.36
C ALA A 345 21.53 6.77 -12.27
N ASP A 346 20.25 6.63 -12.61
CA ASP A 346 19.27 7.72 -12.53
C ASP A 346 18.88 8.01 -11.06
N ILE A 347 18.73 6.94 -10.28
CA ILE A 347 18.48 6.97 -8.84
C ILE A 347 19.71 7.53 -8.10
N ALA A 348 20.90 7.02 -8.41
CA ALA A 348 22.17 7.47 -7.82
C ALA A 348 22.42 8.97 -8.08
N ARG A 349 22.05 9.49 -9.25
CA ARG A 349 22.12 10.92 -9.58
C ARG A 349 21.21 11.77 -8.66
N SER A 350 19.98 11.33 -8.40
CA SER A 350 19.06 12.01 -7.47
C SER A 350 19.56 11.96 -6.01
N ILE A 351 20.14 10.83 -5.59
CA ILE A 351 20.77 10.70 -4.27
C ILE A 351 21.98 11.64 -4.16
N ALA A 352 22.89 11.63 -5.14
CA ALA A 352 24.06 12.50 -5.16
C ALA A 352 23.69 13.99 -5.15
N HIS A 353 22.57 14.37 -5.79
CA HIS A 353 22.02 15.71 -5.70
C HIS A 353 21.61 16.08 -4.27
N VAL A 354 20.86 15.23 -3.55
CA VAL A 354 20.53 15.47 -2.13
C VAL A 354 21.81 15.58 -1.28
N VAL A 355 22.75 14.65 -1.45
CA VAL A 355 24.05 14.67 -0.75
C VAL A 355 24.80 15.98 -0.99
N ARG A 356 24.74 16.55 -2.19
CA ARG A 356 25.37 17.83 -2.56
C ARG A 356 24.68 19.05 -1.96
N ILE A 357 23.35 19.03 -1.81
CA ILE A 357 22.58 20.19 -1.30
C ILE A 357 22.54 20.24 0.23
N VAL A 358 22.42 19.09 0.90
CA VAL A 358 22.23 19.01 2.37
C VAL A 358 23.20 18.10 3.11
N GLY A 359 24.08 17.37 2.42
CA GLY A 359 24.98 16.39 3.02
C GLY A 359 24.38 14.98 3.11
N ALA A 360 25.26 14.00 3.31
CA ALA A 360 24.89 12.58 3.25
C ALA A 360 24.09 12.06 4.45
N ASP A 361 23.95 12.84 5.54
CA ASP A 361 23.17 12.45 6.72
C ASP A 361 21.64 12.51 6.52
N HIS A 362 21.20 12.99 5.36
CA HIS A 362 19.78 13.25 5.06
C HIS A 362 19.23 12.47 3.86
N ALA A 363 20.04 11.73 3.12
CA ALA A 363 19.61 10.90 1.99
C ALA A 363 19.41 9.43 2.39
N ALA A 364 18.44 8.75 1.82
CA ALA A 364 18.14 7.34 2.06
C ALA A 364 17.53 6.67 0.82
N LEU A 365 17.33 5.35 0.90
CA LEU A 365 16.54 4.61 -0.09
C LEU A 365 15.04 4.72 0.26
N GLY A 366 14.20 4.95 -0.74
CA GLY A 366 12.75 5.05 -0.60
C GLY A 366 12.07 4.55 -1.87
N SER A 367 12.19 3.24 -2.11
CA SER A 367 12.04 2.62 -3.43
C SER A 367 10.69 2.85 -4.10
N ASP A 368 9.61 2.90 -3.30
CA ASP A 368 8.22 2.80 -3.75
C ASP A 368 7.93 1.45 -4.43
N TYR A 369 8.66 0.40 -4.03
CA TYR A 369 8.48 -0.94 -4.55
C TYR A 369 7.04 -1.44 -4.30
N ASP A 370 6.43 -2.05 -5.31
CA ASP A 370 5.03 -2.44 -5.34
C ASP A 370 3.99 -1.30 -5.29
N GLY A 371 4.37 -0.01 -5.23
CA GLY A 371 3.47 1.17 -5.17
C GLY A 371 2.70 1.50 -6.46
N ALA A 372 2.25 0.48 -7.21
CA ALA A 372 1.70 0.59 -8.57
C ALA A 372 2.64 1.32 -9.55
N THR A 373 3.92 0.98 -9.47
CA THR A 373 5.01 1.70 -10.16
C THR A 373 5.87 0.79 -11.04
N THR A 374 6.55 1.37 -12.03
CA THR A 374 7.53 0.68 -12.87
C THR A 374 8.95 0.98 -12.40
N VAL A 375 9.73 -0.08 -12.16
CA VAL A 375 11.13 -0.02 -11.73
C VAL A 375 12.05 -0.78 -12.70
N GLY A 376 13.34 -0.45 -12.71
CA GLY A 376 14.31 -1.14 -13.58
C GLY A 376 14.81 -2.48 -13.00
N PHE A 377 14.63 -2.70 -11.70
CA PHE A 377 15.14 -3.87 -11.00
C PHE A 377 14.38 -4.11 -9.69
N ASP A 378 14.21 -5.38 -9.34
CA ASP A 378 13.63 -5.78 -8.04
C ASP A 378 14.69 -5.77 -6.92
N VAL A 379 14.22 -5.89 -5.66
CA VAL A 379 15.05 -5.62 -4.47
C VAL A 379 16.31 -6.49 -4.35
N ARG A 380 16.38 -7.64 -5.04
CA ARG A 380 17.58 -8.50 -5.13
C ARG A 380 18.79 -7.79 -5.71
N ARG A 381 18.56 -6.77 -6.55
CA ARG A 381 19.59 -6.13 -7.36
C ARG A 381 20.09 -4.82 -6.75
N LEU A 382 19.76 -4.51 -5.49
CA LEU A 382 20.21 -3.27 -4.80
C LEU A 382 21.73 -3.06 -4.80
N ALA A 383 22.53 -4.12 -4.88
CA ALA A 383 23.99 -3.99 -5.07
C ALA A 383 24.38 -3.23 -6.35
N SER A 384 23.54 -3.24 -7.39
CA SER A 384 23.72 -2.43 -8.61
C SER A 384 23.49 -0.94 -8.39
N LEU A 385 22.58 -0.56 -7.48
CA LEU A 385 22.47 0.82 -6.98
C LEU A 385 23.69 1.19 -6.14
N THR A 386 24.24 0.27 -5.36
CA THR A 386 25.49 0.53 -4.61
C THR A 386 26.67 0.77 -5.55
N GLN A 387 26.78 0.03 -6.66
CA GLN A 387 27.74 0.30 -7.72
C GLN A 387 27.51 1.70 -8.32
N ALA A 388 26.28 2.04 -8.71
CA ALA A 388 25.97 3.35 -9.27
C ALA A 388 26.27 4.51 -8.29
N LEU A 389 26.14 4.32 -6.97
CA LEU A 389 26.55 5.30 -5.96
C LEU A 389 28.08 5.47 -5.88
N VAL A 390 28.86 4.40 -6.11
CA VAL A 390 30.32 4.49 -6.28
C VAL A 390 30.67 5.23 -7.57
N ASP A 391 29.96 4.95 -8.67
CA ASP A 391 30.23 5.53 -10.00
C ASP A 391 29.98 7.04 -10.04
N VAL A 392 28.96 7.54 -9.32
CA VAL A 392 28.73 9.00 -9.15
C VAL A 392 29.64 9.65 -8.09
N GLY A 393 30.64 8.92 -7.58
CA GLY A 393 31.72 9.47 -6.76
C GLY A 393 31.42 9.63 -5.27
N LEU A 394 30.38 8.99 -4.72
CA LEU A 394 30.17 9.02 -3.27
C LEU A 394 31.24 8.17 -2.55
N SER A 395 31.75 8.70 -1.43
CA SER A 395 32.64 7.95 -0.54
C SER A 395 31.90 6.82 0.19
N GLU A 396 32.63 5.81 0.62
CA GLU A 396 32.05 4.63 1.30
C GLU A 396 31.29 5.00 2.57
N ALA A 397 31.74 6.02 3.30
CA ALA A 397 31.04 6.56 4.46
C ALA A 397 29.70 7.23 4.07
N GLN A 398 29.65 7.97 2.98
CA GLN A 398 28.39 8.55 2.47
C GLN A 398 27.44 7.46 1.97
N ILE A 399 27.97 6.43 1.29
CA ILE A 399 27.17 5.30 0.80
C ILE A 399 26.57 4.52 1.98
N ARG A 400 27.32 4.25 3.06
CA ARG A 400 26.78 3.60 4.27
C ARG A 400 25.62 4.39 4.91
N LYS A 401 25.76 5.72 4.98
CA LYS A 401 24.69 6.62 5.43
C LYS A 401 23.42 6.49 4.59
N VAL A 402 23.57 6.61 3.26
CA VAL A 402 22.48 6.45 2.27
C VAL A 402 21.83 5.07 2.34
N LEU A 403 22.63 4.00 2.40
CA LEU A 403 22.12 2.64 2.37
C LEU A 403 21.27 2.31 3.60
N GLY A 404 21.49 2.93 4.75
CA GLY A 404 20.55 2.79 5.87
C GLY A 404 21.01 3.22 7.26
N GLU A 405 22.24 3.74 7.46
CA GLU A 405 22.60 4.30 8.78
C GLU A 405 21.73 5.52 9.12
N ASN A 406 21.25 6.27 8.11
CA ASN A 406 20.29 7.36 8.29
C ASN A 406 18.90 6.86 8.70
N ALA A 407 18.42 5.76 8.11
CA ALA A 407 17.18 5.11 8.54
C ALA A 407 17.29 4.62 9.99
N ARG A 408 18.42 4.00 10.37
CA ARG A 408 18.73 3.64 11.76
C ARG A 408 18.73 4.86 12.69
N ARG A 409 19.36 5.98 12.27
CA ARG A 409 19.41 7.25 13.04
C ARG A 409 18.00 7.82 13.28
N LEU A 410 17.17 7.85 12.24
CA LEU A 410 15.77 8.28 12.32
C LEU A 410 15.00 7.41 13.32
N LEU A 411 14.99 6.09 13.12
CA LEU A 411 14.22 5.17 13.95
C LEU A 411 14.69 5.14 15.41
N ALA A 412 15.99 5.27 15.68
CA ALA A 412 16.50 5.40 17.04
C ALA A 412 16.01 6.68 17.75
N ALA A 413 15.69 7.74 17.01
CA ALA A 413 15.17 9.01 17.54
C ALA A 413 13.64 9.06 17.66
N THR A 414 12.90 8.31 16.83
CA THR A 414 11.44 8.33 16.78
C THR A 414 10.77 7.17 17.52
N LEU A 415 11.30 5.94 17.44
CA LEU A 415 10.66 4.75 18.02
C LEU A 415 10.49 4.89 19.55
N PRO A 416 9.42 4.31 20.12
CA PRO A 416 9.16 4.34 21.56
C PRO A 416 10.27 3.67 22.37
N ALA A 417 10.28 3.96 23.67
CA ALA A 417 11.12 3.24 24.62
C ALA A 417 10.78 1.73 24.61
N PRO A 418 11.74 0.85 24.95
CA PRO A 418 11.49 -0.58 25.06
C PRO A 418 10.25 -0.89 25.90
N SER A 419 9.29 -1.62 25.34
CA SER A 419 8.16 -2.14 26.09
C SER A 419 8.56 -3.42 26.85
N PRO A 420 7.99 -3.69 28.03
CA PRO A 420 8.07 -5.01 28.66
C PRO A 420 7.62 -6.09 27.67
N SER A 421 8.51 -7.04 27.39
CA SER A 421 8.47 -7.87 26.19
C SER A 421 7.83 -9.24 26.42
N ASP A 422 6.50 -9.30 26.44
CA ASP A 422 5.74 -10.57 26.51
C ASP A 422 4.85 -10.85 25.28
N ARG A 423 4.73 -9.90 24.34
CA ARG A 423 3.68 -9.93 23.31
C ARG A 423 3.90 -10.89 22.13
N ILE A 424 5.09 -11.48 21.96
CA ILE A 424 5.34 -12.49 20.93
C ILE A 424 4.96 -13.91 21.40
N SER A 425 4.57 -14.09 22.68
CA SER A 425 4.32 -15.41 23.30
C SER A 425 2.84 -15.85 23.41
N GLN A 426 1.88 -15.17 22.78
CA GLN A 426 0.47 -15.62 22.79
C GLN A 426 -0.12 -15.72 21.38
N ALA A 427 -0.11 -16.95 20.85
CA ALA A 427 -0.98 -17.32 19.74
C ALA A 427 -2.45 -17.23 20.22
N PRO A 428 -3.37 -16.60 19.46
CA PRO A 428 -4.79 -16.72 19.76
C PRO A 428 -5.20 -18.18 19.66
N SER A 429 -5.90 -18.68 20.68
CA SER A 429 -6.30 -20.10 20.72
C SER A 429 -7.25 -20.44 19.57
N ARG A 430 -7.27 -21.72 19.18
CA ARG A 430 -8.08 -22.25 18.06
C ARG A 430 -9.60 -22.01 18.16
N ALA A 431 -10.11 -21.50 19.27
CA ALA A 431 -11.53 -21.32 19.55
C ALA A 431 -12.26 -20.32 18.62
N ALA A 432 -11.55 -19.47 17.88
CA ALA A 432 -12.16 -18.51 16.94
C ALA A 432 -12.32 -19.04 15.50
N ALA A 433 -11.87 -20.27 15.20
CA ALA A 433 -11.88 -20.83 13.84
C ALA A 433 -13.02 -21.85 13.57
N GLU A 434 -13.68 -22.35 14.60
CA GLU A 434 -14.69 -23.41 14.50
C GLU A 434 -16.01 -23.00 15.18
N GLY A 435 -16.72 -22.05 14.54
CA GLY A 435 -18.00 -21.53 15.01
C GLY A 435 -18.99 -21.30 13.87
N GLY A 436 -19.36 -22.37 13.14
CA GLY A 436 -20.15 -22.18 11.92
C GLY A 436 -20.56 -23.43 11.13
N VAL A 437 -20.79 -24.59 11.78
CA VAL A 437 -21.43 -25.74 11.12
C VAL A 437 -22.76 -26.04 11.81
N VAL A 438 -23.85 -25.64 11.17
CA VAL A 438 -25.21 -25.93 11.60
C VAL A 438 -25.50 -27.41 11.36
N ALA A 439 -25.52 -28.21 12.42
CA ALA A 439 -25.91 -29.62 12.34
C ALA A 439 -27.44 -29.74 12.16
N SER A 440 -27.88 -30.16 10.96
CA SER A 440 -29.29 -30.46 10.71
C SER A 440 -29.68 -31.78 11.40
N THR A 441 -30.39 -31.69 12.53
CA THR A 441 -30.92 -32.88 13.22
C THR A 441 -32.11 -33.48 12.45
N SER A 442 -31.85 -34.57 11.73
CA SER A 442 -32.90 -35.44 11.18
C SER A 442 -33.65 -36.15 12.31
N LYS A 443 -34.95 -35.86 12.48
CA LYS A 443 -35.83 -36.66 13.35
C LYS A 443 -36.03 -38.07 12.77
N ARG A 444 -35.79 -39.10 13.57
CA ARG A 444 -36.44 -40.42 13.43
C ARG A 444 -37.11 -40.78 14.76
N ALA A 445 -38.18 -41.56 14.66
CA ALA A 445 -39.14 -41.80 15.72
C ALA A 445 -38.81 -43.04 16.57
N GLY A 446 -39.40 -43.07 17.76
CA GLY A 446 -39.40 -44.19 18.70
C GLY A 446 -40.04 -43.73 20.02
N SER A 447 -41.27 -44.18 20.25
CA SER A 447 -41.77 -44.80 21.50
C SER A 447 -40.94 -44.60 22.78
N ASP A 448 -41.50 -44.18 23.92
CA ASP A 448 -42.90 -44.29 24.39
C ASP A 448 -43.45 -42.98 25.01
#